data_AF-A0A930U044-F1
#
_entry.id   AF-A0A930U044-F1
#
_cell.length_a   1.000
_cell.length_b   1.000
_cell.length_c   1.000
_cell.angle_alpha   90.00
_cell.angle_beta   90.00
_cell.angle_gamma   90.00
#
_symmetry.space_group_name_H-M   'P 1'
#
loop_
_entity.id
_entity.type
_entity.pdbx_description
1 polymer ?
#
loop_
_entity_poly.entity_id
_entity_poly.type
_entity_poly.pdbx_seq_one_letter_code
_entity_poly.pdbx_strand_id
1 'polypeptide(L)'
;MTNLDKWFERVYSETDFGRSIATSIAGAVGLIVYLSLGDWVISVFAAIISFPIARLLATWLYEKARRASNRRLESEQAKYTYDCLSNEEKQVVQAFVEAGGSVLTWSQVNSLSLSESAIESLIQRGLLEPSATADSMRETFVLYPDIFDAGLSKSKHTKIL
;
A
#
# COMPACT_ATOMS: atom_id res chain seq x y z
N MET A 1 14.97 -12.57 10.01
CA MET A 1 14.51 -11.36 10.73
C MET A 1 15.58 -10.99 11.74
N THR A 2 16.23 -9.85 11.54
CA THR A 2 17.42 -9.48 12.32
C THR A 2 17.00 -8.79 13.63
N ASN A 3 17.83 -8.87 14.67
CA ASN A 3 17.59 -8.15 15.93
C ASN A 3 17.49 -6.62 15.74
N LEU A 4 18.05 -6.10 14.65
CA LEU A 4 17.91 -4.71 14.25
C LEU A 4 16.46 -4.35 13.95
N ASP A 5 15.73 -5.22 13.24
CA ASP A 5 14.33 -4.98 12.88
C ASP A 5 13.46 -4.83 14.13
N LYS A 6 13.66 -5.71 15.14
CA LYS A 6 12.95 -5.64 16.43
C LYS A 6 13.34 -4.43 17.27
N TRP A 7 14.60 -4.02 17.24
CA TRP A 7 15.06 -2.82 17.97
C TRP A 7 14.51 -1.55 17.32
N PHE A 8 14.49 -1.52 15.99
CA PHE A 8 13.86 -0.47 15.20
C PHE A 8 12.37 -0.39 15.54
N GLU A 9 11.64 -1.49 15.40
CA GLU A 9 10.20 -1.59 15.67
C GLU A 9 9.81 -1.17 17.09
N ARG A 10 10.68 -1.43 18.08
CA ARG A 10 10.50 -1.02 19.49
C ARG A 10 10.79 0.46 19.75
N VAL A 11 11.66 1.09 18.96
CA VAL A 11 11.87 2.55 18.94
C VAL A 11 10.81 3.27 18.06
N TYR A 12 10.07 2.51 17.25
CA TYR A 12 9.17 2.95 16.18
C TYR A 12 7.67 2.94 16.51
N SER A 13 7.26 2.99 17.78
CA SER A 13 5.83 3.20 18.07
C SER A 13 5.43 4.63 17.68
N GLU A 14 4.76 4.71 16.52
CA GLU A 14 4.03 5.75 15.77
C GLU A 14 4.05 7.25 16.16
N THR A 15 4.31 7.61 17.41
CA THR A 15 4.36 9.02 17.87
C THR A 15 5.76 9.47 18.30
N ASP A 16 6.67 8.55 18.61
CA ASP A 16 7.99 8.89 19.18
C ASP A 16 9.15 8.89 18.18
N PHE A 17 8.95 8.38 16.96
CA PHE A 17 10.01 8.39 15.93
C PHE A 17 10.39 9.81 15.48
N GLY A 18 9.39 10.63 15.13
CA GLY A 18 9.63 12.02 14.75
C GLY A 18 10.22 12.84 15.89
N ARG A 19 9.86 12.52 17.14
CA ARG A 19 10.37 13.20 18.35
C ARG A 19 11.80 12.80 18.68
N SER A 20 12.13 11.51 18.63
CA SER A 20 13.48 11.01 18.93
C SER A 20 14.49 11.51 17.90
N ILE A 21 14.19 11.41 16.60
CA ILE A 21 15.05 11.97 15.54
C ILE A 21 15.18 13.48 15.67
N ALA A 22 14.08 14.21 15.88
CA ALA A 22 14.14 15.66 16.03
C ALA A 22 14.99 16.08 17.22
N THR A 23 14.92 15.34 18.34
CA THR A 23 15.73 15.62 19.54
C THR A 23 17.22 15.37 19.27
N SER A 24 17.56 14.25 18.60
CA SER A 24 18.94 13.97 18.22
C SER A 24 19.52 15.00 17.25
N ILE A 25 18.76 15.41 16.23
CA ILE A 25 19.19 16.42 15.27
C ILE A 25 19.31 17.79 15.93
N ALA A 26 18.33 18.19 16.76
CA ALA A 26 18.38 19.45 17.49
C ALA A 26 19.57 19.52 18.45
N GLY A 27 19.86 18.43 19.16
CA GLY A 27 21.03 18.31 20.02
C GLY A 27 22.34 18.38 19.25
N ALA A 28 22.42 17.72 18.09
CA ALA A 28 23.60 17.78 17.22
C ALA A 28 23.83 19.19 16.67
N VAL A 29 22.78 19.87 16.19
CA VAL A 29 22.86 21.26 15.71
C VAL A 29 23.30 22.19 16.84
N GLY A 30 22.68 22.07 18.02
CA GLY A 30 23.08 22.85 19.20
C GLY A 30 24.55 22.64 19.57
N LEU A 31 25.02 21.39 19.60
CA LEU A 31 26.40 21.05 19.90
C LEU A 31 27.38 21.60 18.85
N ILE A 32 27.04 21.50 17.57
CA ILE A 32 27.87 22.04 16.47
C ILE A 32 27.99 23.56 16.61
N VAL A 33 26.89 24.25 16.91
CA VAL A 33 26.86 25.71 17.11
C VAL A 33 27.68 26.11 18.34
N TYR A 34 27.57 25.35 19.43
CA TYR A 34 28.36 25.57 20.65
C TYR A 34 29.86 25.47 20.38
N LEU A 35 30.30 24.41 19.70
CA LEU A 35 31.71 24.19 19.38
C LEU A 35 32.26 25.24 18.41
N SER A 36 31.41 25.80 17.53
CA SER A 36 31.84 26.76 16.51
C SER A 36 31.91 28.20 17.02
N LEU A 37 30.91 28.62 17.81
CA LEU A 37 30.78 30.02 18.26
C LEU A 37 31.24 30.23 19.71
N GLY A 38 31.37 29.16 20.50
CA GLY A 38 31.72 29.25 21.93
C GLY A 38 30.63 29.86 22.81
N ASP A 39 29.47 30.20 22.24
CA ASP A 39 28.34 30.82 22.95
C ASP A 39 27.25 29.79 23.24
N TRP A 40 26.99 29.57 24.53
CA TRP A 40 25.98 28.63 25.01
C TRP A 40 24.54 29.12 24.75
N VAL A 41 24.31 30.44 24.71
CA VAL A 41 22.97 31.01 24.48
C VAL A 41 22.57 30.75 23.04
N ILE A 42 23.45 31.08 22.09
CA ILE A 42 23.20 30.87 20.64
C ILE A 42 23.01 29.37 20.34
N SER A 43 23.77 28.49 21.01
CA SER A 43 23.61 27.04 20.91
C SER A 43 22.20 26.56 21.32
N VAL A 44 21.69 27.02 22.46
CA VAL A 44 20.35 26.64 22.94
C VAL A 44 19.26 27.14 21.99
N PHE A 45 19.36 28.38 21.50
CA PHE A 45 18.41 28.90 20.52
C PHE A 45 18.44 28.11 19.20
N ALA A 46 19.63 27.74 18.71
CA ALA A 46 19.76 26.92 17.52
C ALA A 46 19.12 25.53 17.71
N ALA A 47 19.27 24.91 18.88
CA ALA A 47 18.61 23.64 19.21
C ALA A 47 17.07 23.78 19.24
N ILE A 48 16.54 24.84 19.87
CA ILE A 48 15.09 25.07 19.95
C ILE A 48 14.46 25.30 18.57
N ILE A 49 15.12 26.06 17.70
CA ILE A 49 14.62 26.37 16.35
C ILE A 49 14.76 25.17 15.41
N SER A 50 15.85 24.40 15.52
CA SER A 50 16.07 23.24 14.65
C SER A 50 15.13 22.07 14.96
N PHE A 51 14.67 21.92 16.21
CA PHE A 51 13.74 20.87 16.61
C PHE A 51 12.46 20.77 15.76
N PRO A 52 11.64 21.83 15.59
CA PRO A 52 10.42 21.75 14.77
C PRO A 52 10.71 21.45 13.30
N ILE A 53 11.81 21.96 12.74
CA ILE A 53 12.22 21.70 11.35
C ILE A 53 12.60 20.23 11.17
N ALA A 54 13.45 19.71 12.06
CA ALA A 54 13.86 18.32 12.06
C ALA A 54 12.67 17.37 12.24
N ARG A 55 11.72 17.74 13.11
CA ARG A 55 10.49 16.97 13.34
C ARG A 55 9.64 16.87 12.08
N LEU A 56 9.39 17.99 11.40
CA LEU A 56 8.60 18.01 10.16
C LEU A 56 9.25 17.15 9.06
N LEU A 57 10.57 17.28 8.88
CA LEU A 57 11.30 16.49 7.89
C LEU A 57 11.28 15.00 8.22
N ALA A 58 11.46 14.63 9.49
CA ALA A 58 11.42 13.24 9.93
C ALA A 58 10.04 12.62 9.70
N THR A 59 8.96 13.31 10.06
CA THR A 59 7.59 12.82 9.83
C THR A 59 7.29 12.68 8.35
N TRP A 60 7.66 13.66 7.53
CA TRP A 60 7.43 13.61 6.09
C TRP A 60 8.17 12.46 5.40
N LEU A 61 9.45 12.28 5.72
CA LEU A 61 10.26 11.17 5.19
C LEU A 61 9.70 9.82 5.62
N TYR A 62 9.32 9.69 6.90
CA TYR A 62 8.76 8.46 7.44
C TYR A 62 7.43 8.10 6.75
N GLU A 63 6.50 9.05 6.63
CA GLU A 63 5.24 8.81 5.94
C GLU A 63 5.45 8.44 4.48
N LYS A 64 6.38 9.12 3.79
CA LYS A 64 6.68 8.81 2.39
C LYS A 64 7.24 7.39 2.23
N ALA A 65 8.18 7.01 3.09
CA ALA A 65 8.77 5.67 3.09
C ALA A 65 7.73 4.60 3.46
N ARG A 66 6.92 4.85 4.49
CA ARG A 66 5.86 3.95 4.94
C ARG A 66 4.79 3.74 3.87
N ARG A 67 4.33 4.81 3.22
CA ARG A 67 3.37 4.71 2.10
C ARG A 67 3.94 3.91 0.93
N ALA A 68 5.22 4.09 0.60
CA ALA A 68 5.87 3.32 -0.45
C ALA A 68 6.02 1.83 -0.08
N SER A 69 6.34 1.53 1.18
CA SER A 69 6.44 0.17 1.69
C SER A 69 5.08 -0.52 1.73
N ASN A 70 4.04 0.14 2.26
CA ASN A 70 2.70 -0.41 2.33
C ASN A 70 2.15 -0.75 0.94
N ARG A 71 2.34 0.14 -0.05
CA ARG A 71 1.95 -0.13 -1.43
C ARG A 71 2.63 -1.38 -2.01
N ARG A 72 3.90 -1.62 -1.66
CA ARG A 72 4.61 -2.83 -2.09
C ARG A 72 4.02 -4.07 -1.42
N LEU A 73 3.82 -4.04 -0.11
CA LEU A 73 3.24 -5.14 0.65
C LEU A 73 1.82 -5.49 0.17
N GLU A 74 0.96 -4.48 -0.02
CA GLU A 74 -0.39 -4.64 -0.57
C GLU A 74 -0.33 -5.29 -1.96
N SER A 75 0.57 -4.82 -2.84
CA SER A 75 0.73 -5.39 -4.18
C SER A 75 1.27 -6.82 -4.17
N GLU A 76 2.17 -7.15 -3.23
CA GLU A 76 2.72 -8.50 -3.07
C GLU A 76 1.67 -9.45 -2.53
N GLN A 77 0.87 -9.00 -1.56
CA GLN A 77 -0.25 -9.76 -1.02
C GLN A 77 -1.32 -10.01 -2.08
N ALA A 78 -1.67 -9.02 -2.90
CA ALA A 78 -2.61 -9.18 -4.00
C ALA A 78 -2.11 -10.19 -5.04
N LYS A 79 -0.82 -10.14 -5.39
CA LYS A 79 -0.18 -11.12 -6.28
C LYS A 79 -0.19 -12.53 -5.70
N TYR A 80 0.12 -12.66 -4.41
CA TYR A 80 0.07 -13.94 -3.72
C TYR A 80 -1.34 -14.53 -3.73
N THR A 81 -2.35 -13.71 -3.39
CA THR A 81 -3.76 -14.12 -3.44
C THR A 81 -4.17 -14.56 -4.84
N TYR A 82 -3.76 -13.83 -5.87
CA TYR A 82 -3.99 -14.20 -7.27
C TYR A 82 -3.30 -15.51 -7.66
N ASP A 83 -2.04 -15.71 -7.26
CA ASP A 83 -1.28 -16.92 -7.56
C ASP A 83 -1.91 -18.16 -6.89
N CYS A 84 -2.52 -18.00 -5.71
CA CYS A 84 -3.29 -19.01 -4.99
C CYS A 84 -4.70 -19.29 -5.57
N LEU A 85 -5.15 -18.58 -6.61
CA LEU A 85 -6.40 -18.89 -7.29
C LEU A 85 -6.27 -20.14 -8.16
N SER A 86 -7.37 -20.89 -8.27
CA SER A 86 -7.49 -22.01 -9.22
C SER A 86 -7.41 -21.51 -10.66
N ASN A 87 -7.21 -22.41 -11.62
CA ASN A 87 -7.11 -22.03 -13.03
C ASN A 87 -8.44 -21.45 -13.54
N GLU A 88 -9.56 -21.99 -13.06
CA GLU A 88 -10.91 -21.55 -13.38
C GLU A 88 -11.20 -20.17 -12.77
N GLU A 89 -10.79 -19.93 -11.52
CA GLU A 89 -10.90 -18.61 -10.87
C GLU A 89 -10.05 -17.55 -11.60
N LYS A 90 -8.85 -17.92 -12.06
CA LYS A 90 -7.98 -17.03 -12.85
C LYS A 90 -8.62 -16.67 -14.20
N GLN A 91 -9.35 -17.58 -14.83
CA GLN A 91 -10.08 -17.30 -16.07
C GLN A 91 -11.19 -16.26 -15.84
N VAL A 92 -11.90 -16.33 -14.71
CA VAL A 92 -12.87 -15.30 -14.34
C VAL A 92 -12.18 -13.96 -14.25
N VAL A 93 -11.11 -13.83 -13.45
CA VAL A 93 -10.34 -12.57 -13.32
C VAL A 93 -9.85 -12.04 -14.67
N GLN A 94 -9.33 -12.93 -15.52
CA GLN A 94 -8.83 -12.57 -16.85
C GLN A 94 -9.94 -12.03 -17.76
N ALA A 95 -11.17 -12.55 -17.65
CA ALA A 95 -12.30 -12.04 -18.40
C ALA A 95 -12.69 -10.59 -18.01
N PHE A 96 -12.56 -10.23 -16.72
CA PHE A 96 -12.71 -8.83 -16.27
C PHE A 96 -11.61 -7.94 -16.85
N VAL A 97 -10.35 -8.40 -16.82
CA VAL A 97 -9.20 -7.67 -17.38
C VAL A 97 -9.36 -7.45 -18.88
N GLU A 98 -9.85 -8.44 -19.62
CA GLU A 98 -10.10 -8.35 -21.06
C GLU A 98 -11.24 -7.42 -21.43
N ALA A 99 -12.30 -7.39 -20.60
CA ALA A 99 -13.37 -6.41 -20.73
C ALA A 99 -12.94 -4.97 -20.39
N GLY A 100 -11.76 -4.79 -19.81
CA GLY A 100 -11.17 -3.47 -19.54
C GLY A 100 -11.74 -2.77 -18.31
N GLY A 101 -12.46 -3.49 -17.44
CA GLY A 101 -13.06 -2.92 -16.24
C GLY A 101 -13.18 -3.92 -15.11
N SER A 102 -13.19 -3.43 -13.88
CA SER A 102 -13.41 -4.24 -12.67
C SER A 102 -14.88 -4.61 -12.45
N VAL A 103 -15.78 -4.20 -13.34
CA VAL A 103 -17.23 -4.42 -13.23
C VAL A 103 -17.76 -5.04 -14.50
N LEU A 104 -18.53 -6.12 -14.35
CA LEU A 104 -19.25 -6.77 -15.43
C LEU A 104 -20.71 -6.98 -15.04
N THR A 105 -21.63 -6.79 -15.98
CA THR A 105 -23.05 -7.11 -15.75
C THR A 105 -23.27 -8.63 -15.75
N TRP A 106 -24.31 -9.11 -15.08
CA TRP A 106 -24.70 -10.53 -15.13
C TRP A 106 -24.84 -11.03 -16.57
N SER A 107 -25.43 -10.22 -17.46
CA SER A 107 -25.59 -10.58 -18.88
C SER A 107 -24.25 -10.78 -19.61
N GLN A 108 -23.24 -9.98 -19.28
CA GLN A 108 -21.89 -10.12 -19.86
C GLN A 108 -21.19 -11.34 -19.28
N VAL A 109 -21.29 -11.59 -17.97
CA VAL A 109 -20.74 -12.78 -17.34
C VAL A 109 -21.35 -14.06 -17.91
N ASN A 110 -22.67 -14.09 -18.13
CA ASN A 110 -23.35 -15.25 -18.70
C ASN A 110 -23.03 -15.47 -20.19
N SER A 111 -22.58 -14.44 -20.90
CA SER A 111 -22.09 -14.57 -22.28
C SER A 111 -20.68 -15.16 -22.36
N LEU A 112 -19.94 -15.11 -21.25
CA LEU A 112 -18.62 -15.71 -21.12
C LEU A 112 -18.80 -17.15 -20.64
N SER A 113 -18.12 -18.11 -21.28
CA SER A 113 -18.16 -19.53 -20.88
C SER A 113 -17.34 -19.79 -19.62
N LEU A 114 -17.70 -19.14 -18.52
CA LEU A 114 -17.04 -19.22 -17.21
C LEU A 114 -17.70 -20.29 -16.34
N SER A 115 -16.92 -20.88 -15.44
CA SER A 115 -17.44 -21.85 -14.48
C SER A 115 -18.21 -21.15 -13.36
N GLU A 116 -19.49 -21.49 -13.19
CA GLU A 116 -20.33 -20.97 -12.09
C GLU A 116 -19.70 -21.23 -10.72
N SER A 117 -19.10 -22.40 -10.53
CA SER A 117 -18.41 -22.76 -9.29
C SER A 117 -17.21 -21.86 -8.98
N ALA A 118 -16.53 -21.34 -10.00
CA ALA A 118 -15.40 -20.43 -9.83
C ALA A 118 -15.88 -19.02 -9.45
N ILE A 119 -17.01 -18.58 -10.00
CA ILE A 119 -17.65 -17.31 -9.64
C ILE A 119 -18.08 -17.34 -8.17
N GLU A 120 -18.79 -18.40 -7.76
CA GLU A 120 -19.24 -18.57 -6.37
C GLU A 120 -18.06 -18.71 -5.40
N SER A 121 -16.99 -19.41 -5.79
CA SER A 121 -15.76 -19.50 -4.98
C SER A 121 -15.12 -18.12 -4.76
N LEU A 122 -15.05 -17.28 -5.80
CA LEU A 122 -14.52 -15.93 -5.68
C LEU A 122 -15.40 -15.02 -4.80
N ILE A 123 -16.72 -15.22 -4.83
CA ILE A 123 -17.66 -14.50 -3.95
C ILE A 123 -17.43 -14.91 -2.50
N GLN A 124 -17.35 -16.21 -2.21
CA GLN A 124 -17.11 -16.72 -0.84
C GLN A 124 -15.75 -16.28 -0.28
N ARG A 125 -14.76 -16.06 -1.15
CA ARG A 125 -13.44 -15.54 -0.78
C ARG A 125 -13.41 -14.03 -0.61
N GLY A 126 -14.53 -13.33 -0.86
CA GLY A 126 -14.62 -11.87 -0.80
C GLY A 126 -13.74 -11.18 -1.83
N LEU A 127 -13.53 -11.80 -2.99
CA LEU A 127 -12.74 -11.24 -4.10
C LEU A 127 -13.62 -10.78 -5.27
N LEU A 128 -14.89 -11.20 -5.26
CA LEU A 128 -15.94 -10.76 -6.16
C LEU A 128 -17.18 -10.43 -5.35
N GLU A 129 -17.84 -9.31 -5.65
CA GLU A 129 -19.04 -8.89 -4.94
C GLU A 129 -20.22 -8.71 -5.92
N PRO A 130 -21.38 -9.32 -5.66
CA PRO A 130 -22.60 -8.98 -6.39
C PRO A 130 -23.08 -7.59 -5.96
N SER A 131 -23.32 -6.72 -6.93
CA SER A 131 -23.78 -5.36 -6.75
C SER A 131 -24.84 -5.02 -7.79
N ALA A 132 -25.40 -3.81 -7.72
CA ALA A 132 -26.29 -3.28 -8.73
C ALA A 132 -25.65 -2.08 -9.43
N THR A 133 -26.00 -1.90 -10.70
CA THR A 133 -25.61 -0.72 -11.47
C THR A 133 -26.13 0.55 -10.77
N ALA A 134 -25.52 1.72 -11.03
CA ALA A 134 -25.94 2.99 -10.43
C ALA A 134 -27.43 3.33 -10.65
N ASP A 135 -28.05 2.79 -11.71
CA ASP A 135 -29.49 2.91 -11.98
C ASP A 135 -30.36 1.92 -11.17
N SER A 136 -29.75 1.01 -10.42
CA SER A 136 -30.37 -0.10 -9.67
C SER A 136 -31.20 -1.06 -10.53
N MET A 137 -31.02 -1.06 -11.86
CA MET A 137 -31.82 -1.86 -12.78
C MET A 137 -31.13 -3.14 -13.27
N ARG A 138 -29.82 -3.27 -13.03
CA ARG A 138 -29.01 -4.39 -13.53
C ARG A 138 -28.06 -4.90 -12.47
N GLU A 139 -28.08 -6.22 -12.28
CA GLU A 139 -27.11 -6.94 -11.46
C GLU A 139 -25.73 -6.93 -12.13
N THR A 140 -24.73 -6.62 -11.32
CA THR A 140 -23.33 -6.52 -11.72
C THR A 140 -22.46 -7.26 -10.73
N PHE A 141 -21.34 -7.77 -11.22
CA PHE A 141 -20.28 -8.29 -10.39
C PHE A 141 -19.12 -7.30 -10.38
N VAL A 142 -18.63 -7.02 -9.18
CA VAL A 142 -17.50 -6.13 -8.96
C VAL A 142 -16.33 -6.96 -8.47
N LEU A 143 -15.26 -7.00 -9.26
CA LEU A 143 -13.99 -7.59 -8.87
C LEU A 143 -13.21 -6.60 -8.01
N TYR A 144 -12.63 -7.09 -6.92
CA TYR A 144 -11.82 -6.23 -6.06
C TYR A 144 -10.64 -5.62 -6.84
N PRO A 145 -10.38 -4.30 -6.72
CA PRO A 145 -9.35 -3.61 -7.49
C PRO A 145 -7.96 -4.23 -7.37
N ASP A 146 -7.60 -4.70 -6.18
CA ASP A 146 -6.28 -5.29 -5.93
C ASP A 146 -6.04 -6.56 -6.75
N ILE A 147 -7.08 -7.40 -6.91
CA ILE A 147 -7.02 -8.63 -7.73
C ILE A 147 -7.07 -8.29 -9.22
N PHE A 148 -7.85 -7.28 -9.60
CA PHE A 148 -7.88 -6.78 -10.97
C PHE A 148 -6.49 -6.28 -11.40
N ASP A 149 -5.83 -5.48 -10.57
CA ASP A 149 -4.49 -4.97 -10.84
C ASP A 149 -3.44 -6.08 -10.87
N ALA A 150 -3.56 -7.09 -10.00
CA ALA A 150 -2.73 -8.28 -10.03
C ALA A 150 -2.88 -9.04 -11.37
N GLY A 151 -4.12 -9.27 -11.83
CA GLY A 151 -4.43 -9.87 -13.13
C GLY A 151 -3.88 -9.05 -14.31
N LEU A 152 -4.08 -7.73 -14.28
CA LEU A 152 -3.56 -6.80 -15.30
C LEU A 152 -2.03 -6.85 -15.38
N SER A 153 -1.34 -6.92 -14.23
CA SER A 153 0.12 -7.00 -14.18
C SER A 153 0.68 -8.28 -14.82
N LYS A 154 -0.02 -9.41 -14.66
CA LYS A 154 0.34 -10.69 -15.29
C LYS A 154 0.02 -10.68 -16.79
N SER A 155 -1.14 -10.17 -17.20
CA SER A 155 -1.53 -10.09 -18.61
C SER A 155 -0.61 -9.18 -19.45
N LYS A 156 -0.14 -8.06 -18.88
CA LYS A 156 0.88 -7.20 -19.52
C LYS A 156 2.22 -7.91 -19.71
N HIS A 157 2.61 -8.79 -18.78
CA HIS A 157 3.82 -9.60 -18.94
C HIS A 157 3.69 -10.65 -20.05
N THR A 158 2.48 -11.17 -20.29
CA THR A 158 2.22 -12.15 -21.35
C THR A 158 2.20 -11.53 -22.76
N LYS A 159 1.82 -10.25 -22.90
CA LYS A 159 1.77 -9.56 -24.21
C LYS A 159 3.13 -9.10 -24.77
N ILE A 160 4.24 -9.28 -24.04
CA ILE A 160 5.59 -8.82 -24.43
C ILE A 160 6.46 -9.98 -24.97
N LEU A 161 5.91 -11.19 -25.11
CA LEU A 161 6.52 -12.33 -25.79
C LEU A 161 5.83 -12.59 -27.13
#